data_AF-A0A820YEP5-F1
#
_entry.id   AF-A0A820YEP5-F1
#
_cell.length_a   1.000
_cell.length_b   1.000
_cell.length_c   1.000
_cell.angle_alpha   90.00
_cell.angle_beta   90.00
_cell.angle_gamma   90.00
#
_symmetry.space_group_name_H-M   'P 1'
#
loop_
_entity.id
_entity.type
_entity.pdbx_description
1 polymer ?
#
loop_
_entity_poly.entity_id
_entity_poly.type
_entity_poly.pdbx_seq_one_letter_code
_entity_poly.pdbx_strand_id
1 'polypeptide(L)'
;MLTALGCLPSIRLTIYRGVKLNLVDEYPVGQTFVWWCFSPCTSSVTTLQSEQFLGKTDTRIMFIIDCCSGNDIRRHSYFETENEVLLPAARQFKIVGYLDSGNDLHIIQLQETEALFHLIELVPKMSATAISHSNQPEILTKSTQ
;
A
#
# COMPACT_ATOMS: atom_id res chain seq x y z
N MET A 1 4.87 14.18 -0.18
CA MET A 1 4.20 12.87 -0.33
C MET A 1 5.04 11.74 0.25
N LEU A 2 6.24 11.47 -0.27
CA LEU A 2 7.08 10.33 0.18
C LEU A 2 7.34 10.32 1.70
N THR A 3 7.83 11.43 2.26
CA THR A 3 8.07 11.57 3.71
C THR A 3 6.80 11.35 4.54
N ALA A 4 5.65 11.87 4.08
CA ALA A 4 4.38 11.71 4.78
C ALA A 4 3.95 10.24 4.81
N LEU A 5 4.14 9.51 3.71
CA LEU A 5 3.85 8.08 3.65
C LEU A 5 4.78 7.24 4.53
N GLY A 6 6.05 7.64 4.66
CA GLY A 6 6.96 7.01 5.61
C GLY A 6 6.59 7.21 7.08
N CYS A 7 5.75 8.22 7.40
CA CYS A 7 5.21 8.41 8.74
C CYS A 7 3.92 7.62 9.01
N LEU A 8 3.27 7.08 7.97
CA LEU A 8 2.05 6.29 8.11
C LEU A 8 2.39 4.80 8.25
N PRO A 9 1.66 4.04 9.10
CA PRO A 9 1.86 2.61 9.18
C PRO A 9 1.49 1.95 7.85
N SER A 10 2.26 0.94 7.45
CA SER A 10 1.87 0.05 6.36
C SER A 10 0.76 -0.89 6.81
N ILE A 11 -0.23 -1.07 5.95
CA ILE A 11 -1.36 -1.98 6.18
C ILE A 11 -1.25 -3.19 5.27
N ARG A 12 -1.72 -4.34 5.77
CA ARG A 12 -1.81 -5.59 5.01
C ARG A 12 -3.27 -5.93 4.79
N LEU A 13 -3.75 -5.81 3.55
CA LEU A 13 -5.13 -6.12 3.17
C LEU A 13 -5.29 -6.21 1.65
N THR A 14 -6.40 -6.79 1.21
CA THR A 14 -6.78 -6.81 -0.20
C THR A 14 -7.30 -5.43 -0.64
N ILE A 15 -6.59 -4.80 -1.57
CA ILE A 15 -7.00 -3.53 -2.18
C ILE A 15 -7.41 -3.74 -3.63
N TYR A 16 -8.18 -2.80 -4.14
CA TYR A 16 -8.72 -2.84 -5.49
C TYR A 16 -8.33 -1.59 -6.28
N ARG A 17 -8.06 -1.77 -7.57
CA ARG A 17 -7.81 -0.67 -8.50
C ARG A 17 -8.50 -0.94 -9.83
N GLY A 18 -9.30 0.03 -10.28
CA GLY A 18 -9.89 0.01 -11.62
C GLY A 18 -9.03 0.77 -12.63
N VAL A 19 -8.93 0.26 -13.85
CA VAL A 19 -8.28 0.92 -14.99
C VAL A 19 -9.16 0.74 -16.22
N LYS A 20 -9.56 1.86 -16.86
CA LYS A 20 -10.37 1.87 -18.10
C LYS A 20 -9.49 1.79 -19.35
N LEU A 21 -8.62 0.77 -19.40
CA LEU A 21 -7.76 0.48 -20.55
C LEU A 21 -7.63 -1.04 -20.72
N ASN A 22 -7.49 -1.49 -21.96
CA ASN A 22 -7.12 -2.87 -22.25
C ASN A 22 -5.59 -3.03 -22.14
N LEU A 23 -5.14 -3.70 -21.09
CA LEU A 23 -3.73 -4.02 -20.84
C LEU A 23 -3.55 -5.52 -20.57
N VAL A 24 -4.50 -6.37 -20.93
CA VAL A 24 -4.51 -7.79 -20.53
C VAL A 24 -3.24 -8.52 -20.97
N ASP A 25 -2.75 -8.21 -22.17
CA ASP A 25 -1.54 -8.81 -22.74
C ASP A 25 -0.25 -8.45 -21.96
N GLU A 26 -0.26 -7.39 -21.16
CA GLU A 26 0.87 -6.97 -20.32
C GLU A 26 0.96 -7.73 -19.00
N TYR A 27 -0.10 -8.47 -18.60
CA TYR A 27 -0.20 -9.14 -17.30
C TYR A 27 -0.44 -10.66 -17.42
N PRO A 28 0.44 -11.41 -18.10
CA PRO A 28 0.35 -12.86 -18.14
C PRO A 28 0.58 -13.49 -16.76
N VAL A 29 -0.26 -14.47 -16.42
CA VAL A 29 -0.22 -15.19 -15.14
C VAL A 29 1.13 -15.86 -14.93
N GLY A 30 1.65 -15.76 -13.71
CA GLY A 30 2.93 -16.34 -13.29
C GLY A 30 4.11 -15.39 -13.44
N GLN A 31 3.98 -14.29 -14.19
CA GLN A 31 5.03 -13.28 -14.28
C GLN A 31 5.10 -12.41 -13.02
N THR A 32 6.27 -11.80 -12.83
CA THR A 32 6.55 -10.84 -11.77
C THR A 32 6.99 -9.53 -12.41
N PHE A 33 6.47 -8.42 -11.91
CA PHE A 33 6.81 -7.09 -12.43
C PHE A 33 6.91 -6.08 -11.28
N VAL A 34 7.42 -4.89 -11.60
CA VAL A 34 7.50 -3.77 -10.67
C VAL A 34 6.42 -2.76 -11.02
N TRP A 35 5.58 -2.43 -10.06
CA TRP A 35 4.60 -1.36 -10.13
C TRP A 35 5.29 -0.03 -9.80
N TRP A 36 5.60 0.76 -10.83
CA TRP A 36 6.47 1.93 -10.70
C TRP A 36 5.81 3.16 -10.09
N CYS A 37 4.48 3.31 -10.22
CA CYS A 37 3.79 4.54 -9.86
C CYS A 37 3.12 4.47 -8.49
N PHE A 38 3.05 5.60 -7.79
CA PHE A 38 2.08 5.73 -6.68
C PHE A 38 0.69 5.59 -7.26
N SER A 39 -0.16 4.79 -6.63
CA SER A 39 -1.46 4.47 -7.19
C SER A 39 -2.53 4.51 -6.12
N PRO A 40 -3.54 5.40 -6.25
CA PRO A 40 -4.69 5.37 -5.37
C PRO A 40 -5.45 4.06 -5.61
N CYS A 41 -5.77 3.39 -4.52
CA CYS A 41 -6.54 2.17 -4.49
C CYS A 41 -7.65 2.34 -3.45
N THR A 42 -8.57 1.40 -3.42
CA THR A 42 -9.63 1.36 -2.42
C THR A 42 -9.62 0.01 -1.72
N SER A 43 -9.93 -0.01 -0.43
CA SER A 43 -10.23 -1.27 0.27
C SER A 43 -11.70 -1.70 0.13
N SER A 44 -12.50 -0.93 -0.61
CA SER A 44 -13.94 -1.17 -0.81
C SER A 44 -14.23 -1.48 -2.28
N VAL A 45 -14.62 -2.72 -2.57
CA VAL A 45 -15.03 -3.12 -3.93
C VAL A 45 -16.24 -2.32 -4.42
N THR A 46 -17.11 -1.87 -3.52
CA THR A 46 -18.30 -1.07 -3.85
C THR A 46 -17.92 0.27 -4.49
N THR A 47 -16.79 0.85 -4.10
CA THR A 47 -16.30 2.12 -4.67
C THR A 47 -16.04 2.00 -6.18
N LEU A 48 -15.65 0.81 -6.66
CA LEU A 48 -15.42 0.57 -8.09
C LEU A 48 -16.69 0.62 -8.95
N GLN A 49 -17.89 0.55 -8.35
CA GLN A 49 -19.13 0.69 -9.10
C GLN A 49 -19.33 2.10 -9.67
N SER A 50 -18.65 3.10 -9.13
CA SER A 50 -18.68 4.46 -9.65
C SER A 50 -17.91 4.58 -10.97
N GLU A 51 -18.48 5.34 -11.91
CA GLU A 51 -17.90 5.60 -13.23
C GLU A 51 -16.57 6.34 -13.18
N GLN A 52 -16.26 7.00 -12.07
CA GLN A 52 -14.98 7.66 -11.86
C GLN A 52 -13.82 6.66 -11.66
N PHE A 53 -14.11 5.43 -11.21
CA PHE A 53 -13.07 4.43 -10.91
C PHE A 53 -13.02 3.32 -11.94
N LEU A 54 -14.09 2.53 -12.05
CA LEU A 54 -14.16 1.40 -12.98
C LEU A 54 -15.45 1.44 -13.77
N GLY A 55 -16.59 1.63 -13.09
CA GLY A 55 -17.89 1.69 -13.75
C GLY A 55 -18.29 0.36 -14.38
N LYS A 56 -19.28 0.43 -15.30
CA LYS A 56 -19.89 -0.77 -15.90
C LYS A 56 -19.71 -0.89 -17.42
N THR A 57 -19.16 0.13 -18.06
CA THR A 57 -19.01 0.21 -19.51
C THR A 57 -17.54 0.22 -19.90
N ASP A 58 -17.30 -0.06 -21.18
CA ASP A 58 -15.99 -0.02 -21.84
C ASP A 58 -15.00 -1.09 -21.35
N THR A 59 -13.97 -1.33 -22.16
CA THR A 59 -12.92 -2.29 -21.79
C THR A 59 -12.15 -1.81 -20.58
N ARG A 60 -12.15 -2.65 -19.55
CA ARG A 60 -11.65 -2.27 -18.24
C ARG A 60 -11.07 -3.45 -17.48
N ILE A 61 -10.10 -3.13 -16.64
CA ILE A 61 -9.40 -4.07 -15.80
C ILE A 61 -9.67 -3.72 -14.34
N MET A 62 -10.05 -4.72 -13.56
CA MET A 62 -10.04 -4.66 -12.10
C MET A 62 -8.84 -5.45 -11.58
N PHE A 63 -7.92 -4.74 -10.94
CA PHE A 63 -6.85 -5.36 -10.17
C PHE A 63 -7.38 -5.68 -8.76
N ILE A 64 -7.24 -6.94 -8.35
CA ILE A 64 -7.40 -7.39 -6.97
C ILE A 64 -6.00 -7.64 -6.45
N ILE A 65 -5.57 -6.89 -5.43
CA ILE A 65 -4.19 -6.86 -4.99
C ILE A 65 -4.11 -7.31 -3.54
N ASP A 66 -3.49 -8.45 -3.28
CA ASP A 66 -3.04 -8.84 -1.94
C ASP A 66 -1.83 -7.98 -1.56
N CYS A 67 -2.10 -6.87 -0.87
CA CYS A 67 -1.14 -5.82 -0.59
C CYS A 67 -0.65 -5.93 0.85
N CYS A 68 0.67 -5.81 1.03
CA CYS A 68 1.31 -5.81 2.33
C CYS A 68 1.98 -4.47 2.70
N SER A 69 2.02 -3.51 1.78
CA SER A 69 2.71 -2.24 2.01
C SER A 69 1.88 -0.97 1.75
N GLY A 70 0.57 -1.10 1.58
CA GLY A 70 -0.34 0.04 1.39
C GLY A 70 -0.31 1.01 2.57
N ASN A 71 -0.68 2.27 2.32
CA ASN A 71 -0.90 3.26 3.38
C ASN A 71 -2.36 3.69 3.39
N ASP A 72 -3.01 3.57 4.53
CA ASP A 72 -4.37 4.10 4.73
C ASP A 72 -4.29 5.63 4.77
N ILE A 73 -4.90 6.27 3.77
CA ILE A 73 -4.91 7.74 3.66
C ILE A 73 -6.32 8.31 3.78
N ARG A 74 -7.30 7.52 4.26
CA ARG A 74 -8.71 7.94 4.38
C ARG A 74 -8.88 9.26 5.13
N ARG A 75 -8.14 9.42 6.24
CA ARG A 75 -8.16 10.64 7.09
C ARG A 75 -7.43 11.84 6.49
N HIS A 76 -6.76 11.64 5.36
CA HIS A 76 -6.00 12.64 4.62
C HIS A 76 -6.56 12.87 3.22
N SER A 77 -7.63 12.15 2.85
CA SER A 77 -8.31 12.26 1.57
C SER A 77 -9.41 13.31 1.64
N TYR A 78 -9.68 13.96 0.52
CA TYR A 78 -10.83 14.86 0.39
C TYR A 78 -12.16 14.09 0.39
N PHE A 79 -12.15 12.82 -0.02
CA PHE A 79 -13.33 11.97 -0.13
C PHE A 79 -13.23 10.77 0.84
N GLU A 80 -13.64 10.98 2.10
CA GLU A 80 -13.49 9.97 3.16
C GLU A 80 -14.24 8.65 2.89
N THR A 81 -15.27 8.67 2.04
CA THR A 81 -16.11 7.52 1.72
C THR A 81 -15.45 6.51 0.77
N GLU A 82 -14.37 6.89 0.09
CA GLU A 82 -13.72 6.06 -0.93
C GLU A 82 -12.91 4.92 -0.34
N ASN A 83 -12.69 4.92 0.97
CA ASN A 83 -11.80 3.99 1.66
C ASN A 83 -10.41 3.91 1.00
N GLU A 84 -9.84 5.09 0.74
CA GLU A 84 -8.63 5.25 -0.04
C GLU A 84 -7.40 4.66 0.67
N VAL A 85 -6.69 3.80 -0.06
CA VAL A 85 -5.38 3.24 0.30
C VAL A 85 -4.41 3.62 -0.80
N LEU A 86 -3.31 4.28 -0.44
CA LEU A 86 -2.27 4.60 -1.40
C LEU A 86 -1.30 3.42 -1.50
N LEU A 87 -1.18 2.85 -2.70
CA LEU A 87 -0.14 1.88 -3.01
C LEU A 87 1.17 2.63 -3.30
N PRO A 88 2.26 2.33 -2.55
CA PRO A 88 3.56 2.96 -2.82
C PRO A 88 4.12 2.59 -4.19
N ALA A 89 4.93 3.48 -4.73
CA ALA A 89 5.72 3.21 -5.93
C ALA A 89 6.78 2.12 -5.71
N ALA A 90 7.24 1.56 -6.83
CA ALA A 90 8.31 0.60 -6.96
C ALA A 90 8.14 -0.66 -6.09
N ARG A 91 6.92 -1.21 -6.09
CA ARG A 91 6.58 -2.48 -5.42
C ARG A 91 6.55 -3.63 -6.39
N GLN A 92 6.98 -4.80 -5.94
CA GLN A 92 7.00 -5.98 -6.78
C GLN A 92 5.72 -6.78 -6.60
N PHE A 93 5.14 -7.24 -7.71
CA PHE A 93 3.94 -8.03 -7.72
C PHE A 93 4.11 -9.26 -8.62
N LYS A 94 3.51 -10.36 -8.19
CA LYS A 94 3.30 -11.55 -9.02
C LYS A 94 1.86 -11.57 -9.50
N ILE A 95 1.65 -11.82 -10.80
CA ILE A 95 0.32 -12.12 -11.33
C ILE A 95 -0.03 -13.55 -10.94
N VAL A 96 -1.05 -13.72 -10.10
CA VAL A 96 -1.46 -15.03 -9.56
C VAL A 96 -2.74 -15.57 -10.19
N GLY A 97 -3.53 -14.72 -10.85
CA GLY A 97 -4.77 -15.13 -11.47
C GLY A 97 -5.27 -14.13 -12.52
N TYR A 98 -6.06 -14.66 -13.45
CA TYR A 98 -6.74 -13.91 -14.50
C TYR A 98 -8.15 -14.48 -14.67
N LEU A 99 -9.14 -13.61 -14.83
CA LEU A 99 -10.51 -13.98 -15.14
C LEU A 99 -11.10 -12.98 -16.14
N ASP A 100 -11.54 -13.49 -17.29
CA ASP A 100 -12.46 -12.78 -18.17
C ASP A 100 -13.87 -12.91 -17.58
N SER A 101 -14.42 -11.79 -17.10
CA SER A 101 -15.75 -11.75 -16.49
C SER A 101 -16.86 -11.40 -17.50
N GLY A 102 -16.52 -11.28 -18.78
CA GLY A 102 -17.41 -10.80 -19.83
C GLY A 102 -17.72 -9.31 -19.73
N ASN A 103 -18.47 -8.79 -20.70
CA ASN A 103 -18.83 -7.36 -20.78
C ASN A 103 -17.60 -6.43 -20.70
N ASP A 104 -16.53 -6.84 -21.40
CA ASP A 104 -15.22 -6.19 -21.46
C ASP A 104 -14.57 -5.93 -20.08
N LEU A 105 -14.95 -6.70 -19.06
CA LEU A 105 -14.34 -6.67 -17.72
C LEU A 105 -13.34 -7.81 -17.56
N HIS A 106 -12.08 -7.44 -17.39
CA HIS A 106 -11.02 -8.36 -17.03
C HIS A 106 -10.63 -8.18 -15.57
N ILE A 107 -10.40 -9.28 -14.86
CA ILE A 107 -9.96 -9.28 -13.47
C ILE A 107 -8.58 -9.89 -13.40
N ILE A 108 -7.63 -9.16 -12.82
CA ILE A 108 -6.25 -9.59 -12.62
C ILE A 108 -5.98 -9.63 -11.12
N GLN A 109 -5.53 -10.79 -10.64
CA GLN A 109 -5.14 -10.98 -9.25
C GLN A 109 -3.62 -10.82 -9.11
N LEU A 110 -3.22 -9.92 -8.22
CA LEU A 110 -1.83 -9.63 -7.90
C LEU A 110 -1.55 -10.02 -6.45
N GLN A 111 -0.35 -10.56 -6.23
CA GLN A 111 0.20 -10.76 -4.89
C GLN A 111 1.45 -9.90 -4.76
N GLU A 112 1.50 -9.03 -3.75
CA GLU A 112 2.72 -8.29 -3.44
C GLU A 112 3.79 -9.26 -2.94
N THR A 113 4.98 -9.17 -3.52
CA THR A 113 6.14 -9.98 -3.13
C THR A 113 7.27 -9.10 -2.63
N GLU A 114 8.10 -9.65 -1.76
CA GLU A 114 9.32 -8.98 -1.33
C GLU A 114 10.33 -8.95 -2.48
N ALA A 115 10.79 -7.74 -2.84
CA ALA A 115 11.81 -7.56 -3.86
C ALA A 115 13.20 -7.82 -3.26
N LEU A 116 14.12 -8.34 -4.06
CA LEU A 116 15.53 -8.58 -3.65
C LEU A 116 16.24 -7.29 -3.19
N PHE A 117 15.78 -6.14 -3.65
CA PHE A 117 16.25 -4.83 -3.23
C PHE A 117 15.05 -3.89 -3.08
N HIS A 118 15.00 -3.14 -1.98
CA HIS A 118 14.02 -2.07 -1.82
C HIS A 118 14.39 -0.91 -2.75
N LEU A 119 13.56 -0.69 -3.78
CA LEU A 119 13.76 0.38 -4.75
C LEU A 119 13.47 1.78 -4.17
N ILE A 120 12.58 1.87 -3.18
CA ILE A 120 12.22 3.11 -2.49
C ILE A 120 12.13 2.82 -0.99
N GLU A 121 12.89 3.57 -0.21
CA GLU A 121 12.84 3.58 1.25
C GLU A 121 12.02 4.80 1.71
N LEU A 122 10.92 4.57 2.43
CA LEU A 122 9.91 5.62 2.67
C LEU A 122 10.32 6.64 3.74
N VAL A 123 11.09 6.25 4.76
CA VAL A 123 11.96 7.04 5.65
C VAL A 123 12.79 6.01 6.43
N PRO A 124 14.07 6.25 6.78
CA PRO A 124 14.82 5.35 7.66
C PRO A 124 14.13 5.27 9.02
N LYS A 125 13.96 4.07 9.58
CA LYS A 125 13.52 3.95 10.98
C LYS A 125 14.54 4.69 11.84
N MET A 126 14.15 5.83 12.43
CA MET A 126 14.95 6.42 13.51
C MET A 126 15.02 5.35 14.61
N SER A 127 16.19 4.73 14.75
CA SER A 127 16.45 3.85 15.88
C SER A 127 16.38 4.72 17.12
N ALA A 128 15.32 4.57 17.91
CA ALA A 128 15.28 5.12 19.24
C ALA A 128 16.38 4.43 20.05
N THR A 129 17.58 5.04 20.09
CA THR A 129 18.57 4.68 21.09
C THR A 129 17.96 5.05 22.43
N ALA A 130 17.51 4.04 23.19
CA ALA A 130 17.06 4.22 24.54
C ALA A 130 18.23 4.79 25.36
N ILE A 131 18.19 6.08 25.68
CA ILE A 131 19.07 6.67 26.68
C ILE A 131 18.59 6.12 28.02
N SER A 132 19.25 5.07 28.49
CA SER A 132 19.08 4.59 29.85
C SER A 132 19.72 5.61 30.80
N HIS A 133 18.94 6.56 31.31
CA HIS A 133 19.35 7.35 32.47
C HIS A 133 19.36 6.44 33.70
N SER A 134 20.53 5.97 34.08
CA SER A 134 20.79 5.37 35.39
C SER A 134 20.79 6.49 36.44
N ASN A 135 19.69 6.65 37.17
CA ASN A 135 19.69 7.43 38.41
C ASN A 135 20.25 6.55 39.54
N GLN A 136 21.44 6.87 40.05
CA GLN A 136 21.83 6.52 41.41
C GLN A 136 21.73 7.77 42.29
N PRO A 137 21.06 7.72 43.45
CA PRO A 137 21.17 8.78 44.44
C PRO A 137 22.42 8.57 45.31
N GLU A 138 23.32 9.56 45.33
CA GLU A 138 24.39 9.65 46.34
C GLU A 138 23.77 9.94 47.72
N ILE A 139 24.00 9.04 48.66
CA ILE A 139 23.66 9.21 50.08
C ILE A 139 24.77 10.07 50.70
N LEU A 140 24.52 11.36 50.89
CA LEU A 140 25.40 12.21 51.72
C LEU A 140 24.97 12.11 53.18
N THR A 141 25.63 11.22 53.91
CA THR A 141 25.66 11.22 55.37
C THR A 141 26.27 12.54 55.87
N LYS A 142 25.49 13.35 56.59
CA LYS A 142 26.05 14.32 57.55
C LYS A 142 25.76 13.85 58.96
N SER A 143 26.80 13.32 59.57
CA SER A 143 26.93 13.01 60.98
C SER A 143 26.97 14.28 61.82
N THR A 144 26.26 14.21 62.94
CA THR A 144 26.29 15.03 64.15
C THR A 144 27.66 15.60 64.54
N GLN A 145 27.72 16.91 64.77
CA GLN A 145 28.28 17.49 65.99
C GLN A 145 27.76 18.92 66.21
#